data_AF-A0A3S4MMP6-F1
#
_entry.id   AF-A0A3S4MMP6-F1
#
_cell.length_a   1.000
_cell.length_b   1.000
_cell.length_c   1.000
_cell.angle_alpha   90.00
_cell.angle_beta   90.00
_cell.angle_gamma   90.00
#
_symmetry.space_group_name_H-M   'P 1'
#
loop_
_entity.id
_entity.type
_entity.pdbx_description
1 polymer ?
#
loop_
_entity_poly.entity_id
_entity_poly.type
_entity_poly.pdbx_seq_one_letter_code
_entity_poly.pdbx_strand_id
1 'polypeptide(L)' 'MELEKFTVREGEIYGFLGPNGAGKTTTMKMILSLVMPTSGEILINGENITKNKQYLNQIG' A
#
# COMPACT_ATOMS: atom_id res chain seq x y z
N MET A 1 -4.27 2.91 -19.84
CA MET A 1 -5.04 3.05 -18.60
C MET A 1 -4.06 3.28 -17.48
N GLU A 2 -3.64 4.53 -17.29
CA GLU A 2 -3.03 4.95 -16.02
C GLU A 2 -4.09 4.76 -14.94
N LEU A 3 -3.88 3.82 -14.04
CA LEU A 3 -4.66 3.77 -12.80
C LEU A 3 -4.11 4.88 -11.92
N GLU A 4 -4.70 6.07 -12.01
CA GLU A 4 -4.42 7.17 -11.07
C GLU A 4 -4.74 6.76 -9.61
N LYS A 5 -5.55 5.70 -9.42
CA LYS A 5 -5.92 5.16 -8.12
C LYS A 5 -6.24 3.67 -8.18
N PHE A 6 -5.60 2.89 -7.32
CA PHE A 6 -5.96 1.49 -7.05
C PHE A 6 -6.65 1.41 -5.68
N THR A 7 -7.70 0.60 -5.54
CA THR A 7 -8.45 0.47 -4.28
C THR A 7 -8.83 -0.99 -4.07
N VAL A 8 -8.57 -1.49 -2.87
CA VAL A 8 -8.97 -2.81 -2.38
C VAL A 8 -10.09 -2.60 -1.38
N ARG A 9 -11.22 -3.30 -1.56
CA ARG A 9 -12.36 -3.24 -0.65
C ARG A 9 -12.25 -4.33 0.41
N GLU A 10 -12.96 -4.14 1.52
CA GLU A 10 -13.08 -5.14 2.56
C GLU A 10 -13.60 -6.47 1.99
N GLY A 11 -12.99 -7.58 2.41
CA GLY A 11 -13.31 -8.93 1.93
C GLY A 11 -12.66 -9.33 0.60
N GLU A 12 -11.98 -8.41 -0.10
CA GLU A 12 -11.26 -8.75 -1.33
C GLU A 12 -9.85 -9.27 -1.04
N ILE A 13 -9.41 -10.25 -1.82
CA ILE A 13 -8.04 -10.79 -1.78
C ILE A 13 -7.32 -10.38 -3.06
N TYR A 14 -6.17 -9.73 -2.91
CA TYR A 14 -5.31 -9.33 -4.03
C TYR A 14 -3.87 -9.80 -3.84
N GLY A 15 -3.17 -9.96 -4.96
CA GLY A 15 -1.73 -10.19 -5.00
C GLY A 15 -1.06 -9.26 -6.01
N PHE A 16 0.18 -8.88 -5.72
CA PHE A 16 1.01 -8.15 -6.68
C PHE A 16 1.65 -9.13 -7.67
N LEU A 17 1.45 -8.92 -8.98
CA LEU A 17 2.05 -9.72 -10.05
C LEU A 17 2.90 -8.83 -10.97
N GLY A 18 4.06 -9.35 -11.40
CA GLY A 18 4.97 -8.64 -12.31
C GLY A 18 6.41 -9.17 -12.23
N PRO A 19 7.31 -8.74 -13.12
CA PRO A 19 8.71 -9.19 -13.13
C PRO A 19 9.51 -8.70 -11.91
N ASN A 20 10.71 -9.24 -11.73
CA ASN A 20 11.65 -8.73 -10.72
C ASN A 20 11.99 -7.26 -11.02
N GLY A 21 12.03 -6.42 -9.98
CA GLY A 21 12.22 -4.98 -10.12
C GLY A 21 10.95 -4.17 -10.38
N ALA A 22 9.80 -4.79 -10.63
CA ALA A 22 8.53 -4.07 -10.87
C ALA A 22 7.94 -3.35 -9.64
N GLY A 23 8.61 -3.36 -8.50
CA GLY A 23 8.20 -2.63 -7.30
C GLY A 23 7.30 -3.38 -6.31
N LYS A 24 6.89 -4.63 -6.57
CA LYS A 24 5.98 -5.43 -5.70
C LYS A 24 6.37 -5.42 -4.21
N THR A 25 7.59 -5.86 -3.91
CA THR A 25 8.10 -5.91 -2.53
C THR A 25 8.27 -4.52 -1.94
N THR A 26 8.65 -3.53 -2.76
CA THR A 26 8.76 -2.14 -2.33
C THR A 26 7.38 -1.58 -1.94
N THR A 27 6.33 -1.88 -2.71
CA THR A 27 4.95 -1.50 -2.39
C THR A 27 4.46 -2.15 -1.10
N MET A 28 4.70 -3.45 -0.92
CA MET A 28 4.39 -4.10 0.36
C MET A 28 5.14 -3.47 1.54
N LYS A 29 6.44 -3.17 1.37
CA LYS A 29 7.23 -2.47 2.38
C LYS A 29 6.69 -1.06 2.68
N MET A 30 6.15 -0.35 1.68
CA MET A 30 5.50 0.94 1.91
C MET A 30 4.22 0.80 2.74
N ILE A 31 3.37 -0.18 2.43
CA ILE A 31 2.16 -0.49 3.22
C ILE A 31 2.52 -0.87 4.67
N LEU A 32 3.67 -1.52 4.89
CA LEU A 32 4.16 -1.88 6.22
C LEU A 32 4.96 -0.77 6.91
N SER A 33 4.99 0.46 6.37
CA SER A 33 5.83 1.57 6.87
C SER A 33 7.34 1.29 6.97
N LEU A 34 7.86 0.34 6.20
CA LEU A 34 9.30 -0.01 6.16
C LEU A 34 10.07 0.83 5.14
N VAL A 35 9.37 1.41 4.16
CA VAL A 35 9.91 2.33 3.14
C VAL A 35 8.88 3.45 2.98
N MET A 36 9.31 4.70 2.83
CA MET A 36 8.38 5.83 2.59
C MET A 36 8.11 6.02 1.09
N PRO A 37 6.87 6.32 0.68
CA PRO A 37 6.58 6.73 -0.69
C PRO A 37 7.36 8.00 -1.05
N THR A 38 7.94 8.05 -2.23
CA THR A 38 8.58 9.28 -2.75
C THR A 38 7.54 10.28 -3.28
N SER A 39 6.38 9.78 -3.72
CA SER A 39 5.24 10.59 -4.17
C SER A 39 3.93 9.79 -4.02
N GLY A 40 2.79 10.47 -4.14
CA GLY A 40 1.47 9.87 -3.99
C GLY A 40 1.08 9.60 -2.53
N GLU A 41 -0.05 8.92 -2.35
CA GLU A 41 -0.60 8.61 -1.04
C GLU A 41 -1.06 7.16 -0.96
N ILE A 42 -0.92 6.57 0.23
CA ILE A 42 -1.49 5.26 0.57
C ILE A 42 -2.42 5.49 1.75
N LEU A 43 -3.66 5.02 1.61
CA LEU A 43 -4.68 5.10 2.65
C LEU A 43 -5.08 3.68 3.06
N ILE A 44 -5.06 3.42 4.36
CA ILE A 44 -5.57 2.18 4.96
C ILE A 44 -6.75 2.57 5.83
N ASN A 45 -7.94 2.03 5.52
CA ASN A 45 -9.19 2.37 6.21
C ASN A 45 -9.46 3.88 6.31
N GLY A 46 -9.08 4.62 5.25
CA GLY A 46 -9.22 6.08 5.18
C GLY A 46 -8.10 6.87 5.86
N GLU A 47 -7.17 6.22 6.56
CA GLU A 47 -6.04 6.87 7.22
C GLU A 47 -4.81 6.94 6.30
N ASN A 48 -4.23 8.14 6.14
CA ASN A 48 -2.97 8.29 5.41
C ASN A 48 -1.80 7.75 6.26
N ILE A 49 -1.11 6.74 5.73
CA ILE A 49 -0.07 6.00 6.45
C ILE A 49 1.16 6.83 6.84
N THR A 50 1.37 7.97 6.18
CA THR A 50 2.50 8.88 6.47
C THR A 50 2.21 9.83 7.62
N LYS A 51 0.93 10.00 7.99
CA LYS A 51 0.48 10.90 9.06
C LYS A 51 0.22 10.16 10.37
N ASN A 52 -0.30 8.94 10.29
CA ASN A 52 -0.57 8.08 11.45
C ASN A 52 -0.15 6.63 11.15
N LYS A 53 0.55 5.99 12.09
CA LYS A 53 0.98 4.58 11.99
C LYS A 53 0.10 3.62 12.79
N GLN A 54 -0.96 4.11 13.44
CA GLN A 54 -1.85 3.28 14.26
C GLN A 54 -2.58 2.19 13.46
N TYR A 55 -2.74 2.39 12.15
CA TYR A 55 -3.25 1.37 11.23
C TYR A 55 -2.42 0.07 11.23
N LEU A 56 -1.12 0.12 11.59
CA LEU A 56 -0.29 -1.08 11.65
C LEU A 56 -0.82 -2.10 12.68
N ASN A 57 -1.55 -1.65 13.71
CA ASN A 57 -2.21 -2.54 14.67
C ASN A 57 -3.37 -3.34 14.06
N GLN A 58 -3.77 -3.02 12.83
CA GLN A 58 -4.83 -3.67 12.07
C GLN A 58 -4.25 -4.66 11.04
N ILE A 59 -2.93 -4.68 10.89
CA ILE A 59 -2.21 -5.52 9.92
C ILE A 59 -1.44 -6.58 10.71
N GLY A 60 -1.82 -7.84 10.53
CA GLY A 60 -1.20 -9.02 11.12
C GLY A 60 -0.99 -10.11 10.09
#